data_AF-A0A1H6M6B0-F1
#
_entry.id   AF-A0A1H6M6B0-F1
#
_cell.length_a   1.000
_cell.length_b   1.000
_cell.length_c   1.000
_cell.angle_alpha   90.00
_cell.angle_beta   90.00
_cell.angle_gamma   90.00
#
_symmetry.space_group_name_H-M   'P 1'
#
loop_
_entity.id
_entity.type
_entity.pdbx_description
1 polymer ?
#
loop_
_entity_poly.entity_id
_entity_poly.type
_entity_poly.pdbx_seq_one_letter_code
_entity_poly.pdbx_strand_id
1 'polypeptide(L)'
;MPRKKKLKVNGCSIISHAVVIKKVTSEHTGDLIEIVHLDVTTNDGIFSYEIYKDERFPDLNWVRDYIDTTLIRARKDCLNVEMSEYVERIYLFFDIQKVGQHQYSGRRV
;
A
#
# COMPACT_ATOMS: atom_id res chain seq x y z
N MET A 1 -7.02 -21.52 1.53
CA MET A 1 -5.96 -20.54 1.18
C MET A 1 -5.44 -19.91 2.47
N PRO A 2 -4.12 -19.75 2.65
CA PRO A 2 -3.57 -19.04 3.81
C PRO A 2 -4.08 -17.60 3.81
N ARG A 3 -4.52 -17.09 4.98
CA ARG A 3 -4.89 -15.67 5.12
C ARG A 3 -3.63 -14.84 4.93
N LYS A 4 -3.54 -14.08 3.82
CA LYS A 4 -2.46 -13.12 3.61
C LYS A 4 -2.41 -12.13 4.78
N LYS A 5 -1.22 -11.82 5.32
CA LYS A 5 -1.07 -11.00 6.54
C LYS A 5 -1.56 -9.56 6.32
N LYS A 6 -2.40 -9.04 7.23
CA LYS A 6 -2.91 -7.67 7.19
C LYS A 6 -1.96 -6.74 7.95
N LEU A 7 -1.57 -5.62 7.35
CA LEU A 7 -0.80 -4.60 8.07
C LEU A 7 -1.73 -3.90 9.07
N LYS A 8 -1.41 -4.04 10.35
CA LYS A 8 -2.02 -3.28 11.45
C LYS A 8 -0.98 -3.15 12.54
N VAL A 9 -0.21 -2.06 12.51
CA VAL A 9 0.98 -1.89 13.36
C VAL A 9 1.06 -0.46 13.89
N ASN A 10 1.79 -0.29 14.98
CA ASN A 10 2.28 1.02 15.34
C ASN A 10 3.43 1.41 14.41
N GLY A 11 3.50 2.67 13.97
CA GLY A 11 4.54 3.15 13.06
C GLY A 11 5.95 2.92 13.57
N CYS A 12 6.17 2.93 14.88
CA CYS A 12 7.49 2.65 15.47
C CYS A 12 7.92 1.17 15.40
N SER A 13 7.01 0.26 15.02
CA SER A 13 7.31 -1.13 14.69
C SER A 13 7.71 -1.32 13.21
N ILE A 14 7.62 -0.27 12.39
CA ILE A 14 8.06 -0.32 10.99
C ILE A 14 9.58 -0.12 10.94
N ILE A 15 10.28 -1.16 10.50
CA ILE A 15 11.74 -1.16 10.33
C ILE A 15 12.11 -0.36 9.08
N SER A 16 11.47 -0.72 7.96
CA SER A 16 11.68 -0.08 6.66
C SER A 16 10.44 -0.22 5.79
N HIS A 17 10.37 0.58 4.73
CA HIS A 17 9.38 0.44 3.67
C HIS A 17 10.05 0.74 2.32
N ALA A 18 9.45 0.21 1.25
CA ALA A 18 9.84 0.50 -0.12
C ALA A 18 8.57 0.76 -0.94
N VAL A 19 8.53 1.89 -1.64
CA VAL A 19 7.43 2.28 -2.52
C VAL A 19 8.00 2.55 -3.91
N VAL A 20 7.67 1.70 -4.88
CA VAL A 20 8.26 1.76 -6.22
C VAL A 20 7.20 1.57 -7.30
N ILE A 21 7.34 2.31 -8.40
CA ILE A 21 6.50 2.08 -9.58
C ILE A 21 7.13 0.97 -10.41
N LYS A 22 6.36 -0.07 -10.73
CA LYS A 22 6.79 -1.19 -11.56
C LYS A 22 5.82 -1.37 -12.74
N LYS A 23 6.34 -1.89 -13.85
CA LYS A 23 5.53 -2.36 -14.97
C LYS A 23 5.23 -3.84 -14.77
N VAL A 24 3.95 -4.21 -14.79
CA VAL A 24 3.48 -5.58 -14.66
C VAL A 24 2.54 -5.91 -15.81
N THR A 25 2.45 -7.18 -16.17
CA THR A 25 1.49 -7.63 -17.19
C THR A 25 0.09 -7.72 -16.58
N SER A 26 -0.87 -7.04 -17.19
CA SER A 26 -2.28 -7.11 -16.84
C SER A 26 -2.82 -8.53 -17.09
N GLU A 27 -3.39 -9.16 -16.07
CA GLU A 27 -4.04 -10.47 -16.19
C GLU A 27 -5.27 -10.43 -17.11
N HIS A 28 -5.87 -9.25 -17.31
CA HIS A 28 -7.09 -9.08 -18.11
C HIS A 28 -6.82 -8.76 -19.58
N THR A 29 -5.81 -7.94 -19.87
CA THR A 29 -5.55 -7.44 -21.22
C THR A 29 -4.26 -7.94 -21.82
N GLY A 30 -3.34 -8.50 -21.00
CA GLY A 30 -2.00 -8.89 -21.44
C GLY A 30 -1.04 -7.70 -21.65
N ASP A 31 -1.51 -6.47 -21.46
CA ASP A 31 -0.70 -5.27 -21.63
C ASP A 31 0.21 -5.00 -20.43
N LEU A 32 1.31 -4.30 -20.65
CA LEU A 32 2.13 -3.77 -19.58
C LEU A 32 1.46 -2.55 -18.96
N ILE A 33 1.07 -2.66 -17.70
CA ILE A 33 0.51 -1.58 -16.89
C ILE A 33 1.49 -1.15 -15.80
N GLU A 34 1.46 0.13 -15.46
CA GLU A 34 2.22 0.65 -14.32
C GLU A 34 1.40 0.51 -13.03
N ILE A 35 2.07 0.09 -11.96
CA ILE A 35 1.50 -0.06 -10.63
C ILE A 35 2.45 0.49 -9.57
N VAL A 36 1.92 0.92 -8.44
CA VAL A 36 2.72 1.15 -7.23
C VAL A 36 2.82 -0.17 -6.47
N HIS A 37 4.05 -0.61 -6.24
CA HIS A 37 4.36 -1.76 -5.40
C HIS A 37 4.90 -1.24 -4.06
N LEU A 38 4.25 -1.68 -2.98
CA LEU A 38 4.56 -1.27 -1.62
C LEU A 38 4.94 -2.49 -0.79
N ASP A 39 6.13 -2.44 -0.19
CA ASP A 39 6.58 -3.36 0.85
C ASP A 39 6.75 -2.62 2.17
N VAL A 40 6.15 -3.14 3.24
CA VAL A 40 6.35 -2.65 4.61
C VAL A 40 6.97 -3.76 5.43
N THR A 41 8.18 -3.53 5.96
CA THR A 41 8.90 -4.49 6.79
C THR A 41 8.72 -4.16 8.26
N THR A 42 8.23 -5.12 9.03
CA THR A 42 8.09 -5.02 10.49
C THR A 42 8.72 -6.25 11.16
N ASN A 43 8.71 -6.30 12.49
CA ASN A 43 9.15 -7.48 13.24
C ASN A 43 8.33 -8.75 12.91
N ASP A 44 7.08 -8.59 12.45
CA ASP A 44 6.18 -9.70 12.11
C ASP A 44 6.35 -10.19 10.66
N GLY A 45 7.24 -9.56 9.89
CA GLY A 45 7.56 -9.89 8.50
C GLY A 45 7.29 -8.74 7.53
N ILE A 46 7.22 -9.10 6.25
CA ILE A 46 6.99 -8.16 5.14
C ILE A 46 5.52 -8.22 4.74
N PHE A 47 4.92 -7.05 4.58
CA PHE A 47 3.56 -6.87 4.09
C PHE A 47 3.63 -6.18 2.71
N SER A 48 3.19 -6.89 1.68
CA SER A 48 3.33 -6.48 0.28
C SER A 48 1.99 -6.17 -0.36
N TYR A 49 1.95 -5.10 -1.16
CA TYR A 49 0.73 -4.59 -1.78
C TYR A 49 1.00 -4.08 -3.19
N GLU A 50 0.01 -4.26 -4.05
CA GLU A 50 -0.06 -3.68 -5.40
C GLU A 50 -1.18 -2.67 -5.43
N ILE A 51 -0.88 -1.46 -5.91
CA ILE A 51 -1.82 -0.36 -6.06
C ILE A 51 -1.88 0.00 -7.54
N TYR A 52 -3.07 -0.11 -8.10
CA TYR A 52 -3.37 0.15 -9.50
C TYR A 52 -3.76 1.62 -9.70
N LYS A 53 -3.49 2.12 -10.90
CA LYS A 53 -4.02 3.39 -11.36
C LYS A 53 -5.54 3.31 -11.42
N ASP A 54 -6.22 4.33 -10.89
CA ASP A 54 -7.67 4.47 -11.01
C ASP A 54 -8.07 5.92 -11.28
N GLU A 55 -9.36 6.16 -11.53
CA GLU A 55 -9.89 7.50 -11.85
C GLU A 55 -9.72 8.51 -10.70
N ARG A 56 -9.64 8.05 -9.45
CA ARG A 56 -9.44 8.91 -8.27
C ARG A 56 -7.98 9.29 -8.11
N PHE A 57 -7.08 8.40 -8.49
CA PHE A 57 -5.63 8.58 -8.40
C PHE A 57 -4.96 8.25 -9.75
N PRO A 58 -5.11 9.13 -10.76
CA PRO A 58 -4.58 8.89 -12.10
C PRO A 58 -3.05 9.05 -12.19
N ASP A 59 -2.44 9.72 -11.21
CA ASP A 59 -0.99 9.92 -11.12
C ASP A 59 -0.37 8.99 -10.06
N LEU A 60 0.32 7.96 -10.53
CA LEU A 60 0.99 6.99 -9.68
C LEU A 60 2.24 7.57 -8.97
N ASN A 61 2.85 8.63 -9.50
CA ASN A 61 3.96 9.29 -8.82
C ASN A 61 3.46 9.98 -7.55
N TRP A 62 2.35 10.70 -7.66
CA TRP A 62 1.70 11.29 -6.49
C TRP A 62 1.32 10.24 -5.45
N VAL A 63 0.75 9.10 -5.87
CA VAL A 63 0.42 8.00 -4.95
C VAL A 63 1.67 7.45 -4.26
N ARG A 64 2.75 7.20 -5.03
CA ARG A 64 4.03 6.73 -4.49
C ARG A 64 4.56 7.68 -3.42
N ASP A 65 4.66 8.96 -3.76
CA ASP A 65 5.22 10.00 -2.89
C ASP A 65 4.37 10.25 -1.65
N TYR A 66 3.03 10.19 -1.79
CA TYR A 66 2.11 10.30 -0.67
C TYR A 66 2.31 9.14 0.32
N ILE A 67 2.31 7.90 -0.17
CA ILE A 67 2.49 6.71 0.67
C ILE A 67 3.86 6.74 1.36
N ASP A 68 4.92 7.05 0.62
CA ASP A 68 6.28 7.13 1.15
C ASP A 68 6.38 8.19 2.27
N THR A 69 5.94 9.42 1.98
CA THR A 69 5.98 10.53 2.94
C THR A 69 5.16 10.23 4.20
N THR A 70 3.98 9.63 4.04
CA THR A 70 3.09 9.33 5.17
C THR A 70 3.59 8.16 6.01
N LEU A 71 4.23 7.14 5.41
CA LEU A 71 4.90 6.06 6.16
C LEU A 71 6.14 6.56 6.90
N ILE A 72 6.93 7.44 6.29
CA ILE A 72 8.05 8.12 6.96
C ILE A 72 7.55 8.86 8.20
N ARG A 73 6.46 9.63 8.05
CA ARG A 73 5.84 10.35 9.16
C ARG A 73 5.29 9.40 10.22
N ALA A 74 4.57 8.36 9.83
CA ALA A 74 4.00 7.39 10.76
C ALA A 74 5.09 6.71 11.60
N ARG A 75 6.22 6.37 10.98
CA ARG A 75 7.40 5.85 11.67
C ARG A 75 8.00 6.86 12.66
N LYS A 76 8.15 8.12 12.24
CA LYS A 76 8.73 9.17 13.09
C LYS A 76 7.85 9.51 14.30
N ASP A 77 6.54 9.55 14.10
CA ASP A 77 5.56 10.02 15.08
C ASP A 77 4.87 8.86 15.84
N CYS A 78 5.34 7.62 15.65
CA CYS A 78 4.72 6.38 16.16
C CYS A 78 3.21 6.30 15.89
N LEU A 79 2.75 6.71 14.71
CA LEU A 79 1.31 6.71 14.36
C LEU A 79 0.87 5.30 13.98
N ASN A 80 -0.34 4.91 14.37
CA ASN A 80 -0.89 3.64 13.94
C ASN A 80 -1.15 3.64 12.43
N VAL A 81 -0.73 2.56 11.77
CA VAL A 81 -0.90 2.33 10.33
C VAL A 81 -1.70 1.05 10.14
N GLU A 82 -2.79 1.14 9.40
CA GLU A 82 -3.61 0.00 9.02
C GLU A 82 -3.80 -0.03 7.50
N MET A 83 -3.59 -1.20 6.90
CA MET A 83 -3.96 -1.43 5.50
C MET A 83 -4.90 -2.61 5.39
N SER A 84 -6.15 -2.32 5.03
CA SER A 84 -7.20 -3.31 4.89
C SER A 84 -7.57 -3.51 3.42
N GLU A 85 -8.05 -4.71 3.08
CA GLU A 85 -8.37 -5.10 1.71
C GLU A 85 -9.84 -5.50 1.64
N TYR A 86 -10.55 -4.98 0.65
CA TYR A 86 -11.88 -5.45 0.27
C TYR A 86 -11.77 -6.23 -1.04
N VAL A 87 -11.57 -7.53 -0.87
CA VAL A 87 -11.17 -8.47 -1.94
C VAL A 87 -12.19 -8.51 -3.09
N GLU A 88 -13.48 -8.43 -2.78
CA GLU A 88 -14.56 -8.50 -3.79
C GLU A 88 -14.50 -7.38 -4.83
N ARG A 89 -13.91 -6.23 -4.46
CA ARG A 89 -13.83 -5.05 -5.33
C ARG A 89 -12.40 -4.59 -5.60
N ILE A 90 -11.40 -5.37 -5.19
CA ILE A 90 -9.97 -5.06 -5.38
C ILE A 90 -9.67 -3.64 -4.84
N TYR A 91 -10.11 -3.37 -3.62
CA TYR A 91 -9.84 -2.11 -2.94
C TYR A 91 -8.92 -2.30 -1.74
N LEU A 92 -7.98 -1.37 -1.60
CA LEU A 92 -7.16 -1.20 -0.41
C LEU A 92 -7.56 0.08 0.31
N PHE A 93 -7.77 -0.01 1.62
CA PHE A 93 -7.92 1.15 2.48
C PHE A 93 -6.65 1.32 3.29
N PHE A 94 -5.99 2.45 3.08
CA PHE A 94 -4.77 2.85 3.77
C PHE A 94 -5.12 3.93 4.78
N ASP A 95 -5.03 3.59 6.06
CA ASP A 95 -5.39 4.46 7.18
C ASP A 95 -4.16 4.73 8.05
N ILE A 96 -3.84 6.01 8.22
CA ILE A 96 -2.82 6.48 9.15
C ILE A 96 -3.46 7.42 10.15
N GLN A 97 -3.30 7.08 11.43
CA GLN A 97 -3.80 7.85 12.56
C GLN A 97 -3.38 9.32 12.45
N LYS A 98 -4.33 10.26 12.60
CA LYS A 98 -4.13 11.73 12.49
C LYS A 98 -3.70 12.26 11.12
N VAL A 99 -3.56 11.40 10.10
CA VAL A 99 -3.30 11.81 8.71
C VAL A 99 -4.57 11.66 7.88
N GLY A 100 -5.23 10.52 8.00
CA GLY A 100 -6.47 10.22 7.30
C GLY A 100 -6.46 8.85 6.63
N GLN A 101 -7.53 8.59 5.89
CA GLN A 101 -7.74 7.35 5.17
C GLN A 101 -7.83 7.62 3.67
N HIS A 102 -7.13 6.82 2.88
CA HIS A 102 -7.24 6.79 1.42
C HIS A 102 -7.69 5.41 0.95
N GLN A 103 -8.57 5.40 -0.05
CA GLN A 103 -8.99 4.17 -0.72
C GLN A 103 -8.32 4.10 -2.09
N TYR A 104 -7.54 3.06 -2.32
CA TYR A 104 -6.91 2.77 -3.60
C TYR A 104 -7.55 1.55 -4.26
N SER A 105 -7.45 1.48 -5.58
CA SER A 105 -7.63 0.20 -6.29
C SER A 105 -6.34 -0.61 -6.12
N GLY A 106 -6.44 -1.85 -5.66
CA GLY A 106 -5.26 -2.62 -5.31
C GLY A 106 -5.54 -3.94 -4.60
N ARG A 107 -4.49 -4.73 -4.41
CA ARG A 107 -4.57 -6.02 -3.73
C ARG A 107 -3.34 -6.26 -2.85
N ARG A 108 -3.51 -7.17 -1.89
CA ARG A 108 -2.39 -7.73 -1.13
C ARG A 108 -1.70 -8.82 -1.92
N VAL A 109 -0.36 -8.85 -1.90
CA VAL A 109 0.46 -9.89 -2.57
C VAL A 109 0.71 -11.05 -1.63
#